data_AF-A0A1V3Q576-F1
#
_entry.id   AF-A0A1V3Q576-F1
#
_cell.length_a   1.000
_cell.length_b   1.000
_cell.length_c   1.000
_cell.angle_alpha   90.00
_cell.angle_beta   90.00
_cell.angle_gamma   90.00
#
_symmetry.space_group_name_H-M   'P 1'
#
loop_
_entity.id
_entity.type
_entity.pdbx_description
1 polymer ?
#
loop_
_entity_poly.entity_id
_entity_poly.type
_entity_poly.pdbx_seq_one_letter_code
_entity_poly.pdbx_strand_id
1 'polypeptide(L)'
;MMRMGRNASGLFGIVVISLLGGCAQNTVRPVNHGLVPVKTILQDVDAYRSSEFTPSALPGQVLKTIMNADSQPVGFHRLLLDTYTTSVENGGASIKHFTNHDLYENEGNGLVSAKSTLSSNDIQLMMIFNLSYRNIYSVRSQNVPLNAANAYGIIETHLLSHFDAAAMGHEIMYSYDSGYVWQTRNYGHAESKCVFGRTFDASEINPAIQGSVRDLDCHVSNQNGVVISNEHRVYLDRYGFAILLGRKNAAQDITFKVTSFKAD
;
A
#
# COMPACT_ATOMS: atom_id res chain seq x y z
N MET A 1 -57.17 -1.80 66.14
CA MET A 1 -57.76 -3.15 66.27
C MET A 1 -57.45 -3.90 64.99
N MET A 2 -56.42 -4.77 65.01
CA MET A 2 -56.53 -6.25 65.05
C MET A 2 -57.11 -6.83 63.74
N ARG A 3 -56.25 -7.37 62.84
CA ARG A 3 -55.77 -8.79 62.73
C ARG A 3 -56.79 -9.66 61.96
N MET A 4 -56.49 -10.61 61.07
CA MET A 4 -55.28 -11.29 60.57
C MET A 4 -55.74 -12.23 59.43
N GLY A 5 -55.00 -12.39 58.31
CA GLY A 5 -54.26 -13.64 57.98
C GLY A 5 -54.98 -14.48 56.89
N ARG A 6 -54.35 -15.17 55.92
CA ARG A 6 -53.05 -15.89 55.91
C ARG A 6 -52.64 -16.29 54.45
N ASN A 7 -51.33 -16.17 54.14
CA ASN A 7 -50.37 -17.15 53.53
C ASN A 7 -50.59 -17.76 52.12
N ALA A 8 -49.58 -18.03 51.26
CA ALA A 8 -48.10 -18.08 51.36
C ALA A 8 -47.42 -18.21 49.96
N SER A 9 -46.07 -18.05 49.96
CA SER A 9 -45.06 -18.63 49.03
C SER A 9 -44.93 -17.97 47.64
N GLY A 10 -43.81 -17.42 47.15
CA GLY A 10 -42.40 -17.40 47.55
C GLY A 10 -41.51 -17.79 46.35
N LEU A 11 -40.62 -16.91 45.88
CA LEU A 11 -39.17 -17.16 45.66
C LEU A 11 -38.45 -15.96 44.99
N PHE A 12 -37.25 -15.72 45.51
CA PHE A 12 -36.23 -14.72 45.16
C PHE A 12 -35.52 -15.03 43.83
N GLY A 13 -34.99 -14.00 43.16
CA GLY A 13 -34.08 -14.16 42.00
C GLY A 13 -33.38 -12.88 41.56
N ILE A 14 -32.38 -12.49 42.35
CA ILE A 14 -31.15 -11.69 42.10
C ILE A 14 -30.96 -11.01 40.71
N VAL A 15 -30.63 -9.72 40.76
CA VAL A 15 -30.00 -8.89 39.71
C VAL A 15 -28.57 -9.37 39.43
N VAL A 16 -28.23 -9.61 38.15
CA VAL A 16 -26.85 -9.59 37.67
C VAL A 16 -26.75 -8.65 36.47
N ILE A 17 -25.95 -7.59 36.65
CA ILE A 17 -25.44 -6.71 35.61
C ILE A 17 -24.36 -7.51 34.85
N SER A 18 -24.53 -7.68 33.54
CA SER A 18 -23.47 -8.14 32.65
C SER A 18 -23.33 -7.20 31.45
N LEU A 19 -22.57 -6.13 31.69
CA LEU A 19 -21.76 -5.47 30.65
C LEU A 19 -20.67 -6.44 30.23
N LEU A 20 -20.83 -7.12 29.09
CA LEU A 20 -19.73 -7.86 28.47
C LEU A 20 -19.77 -7.70 26.95
N GLY A 21 -18.76 -6.99 26.45
CA GLY A 21 -18.06 -7.30 25.21
C GLY A 21 -18.91 -7.34 23.96
N GLY A 22 -19.04 -6.19 23.29
CA GLY A 22 -19.13 -6.21 21.84
C GLY A 22 -17.89 -6.95 21.32
N CYS A 23 -18.07 -8.22 20.96
CA CYS A 23 -17.08 -8.97 20.23
C CYS A 23 -16.80 -8.13 18.97
N ALA A 24 -15.62 -7.51 18.94
CA ALA A 24 -14.99 -7.15 17.68
C ALA A 24 -15.16 -8.38 16.79
N GLN A 25 -15.92 -8.21 15.71
CA GLN A 25 -15.85 -9.15 14.61
C GLN A 25 -14.39 -9.04 14.15
N ASN A 26 -13.54 -9.89 14.70
CA ASN A 26 -12.40 -10.42 13.98
C ASN A 26 -13.04 -11.12 12.80
N THR A 27 -13.38 -10.36 11.75
CA THR A 27 -13.65 -10.87 10.44
C THR A 27 -12.37 -11.56 10.05
N VAL A 28 -12.27 -12.84 10.40
CA VAL A 28 -11.32 -13.76 9.81
C VAL A 28 -11.47 -13.53 8.33
N ARG A 29 -10.48 -12.87 7.72
CA ARG A 29 -10.50 -12.70 6.28
C ARG A 29 -10.65 -14.09 5.68
N PRO A 30 -11.51 -14.28 4.67
CA PRO A 30 -11.35 -15.44 3.82
C PRO A 30 -9.93 -15.35 3.27
N VAL A 31 -9.02 -16.14 3.84
CA VAL A 31 -7.68 -16.31 3.31
C VAL A 31 -7.92 -16.96 1.96
N ASN A 32 -7.87 -16.17 0.89
CA ASN A 32 -8.05 -16.70 -0.44
C ASN A 32 -6.77 -17.51 -0.73
N HIS A 33 -6.82 -18.81 -0.40
CA HIS A 33 -5.70 -19.75 -0.47
C HIS A 33 -5.30 -20.07 -1.93
N GLY A 34 -5.99 -19.52 -2.92
CA GLY A 34 -5.80 -19.81 -4.33
C GLY A 34 -5.33 -18.59 -5.14
N LEU A 35 -4.56 -18.87 -6.19
CA LEU A 35 -4.33 -17.90 -7.26
C LEU A 35 -5.70 -17.47 -7.83
N VAL A 36 -5.91 -16.17 -7.98
CA VAL A 36 -7.17 -15.63 -8.51
C VAL A 36 -7.10 -15.65 -10.05
N PRO A 37 -8.10 -16.20 -10.77
CA PRO A 37 -8.12 -16.14 -12.22
C PRO A 37 -8.12 -14.70 -12.71
N VAL A 38 -7.26 -14.39 -13.70
CA VAL A 38 -7.17 -13.02 -14.27
C VAL A 38 -8.52 -12.59 -14.83
N LYS A 39 -9.24 -13.50 -15.47
CA LYS A 39 -10.57 -13.24 -16.01
C LYS A 39 -11.56 -12.75 -14.94
N THR A 40 -11.49 -13.28 -13.72
CA THR A 40 -12.37 -12.85 -12.62
C THR A 40 -12.06 -11.42 -12.20
N ILE A 41 -10.77 -11.06 -12.12
CA ILE A 41 -10.34 -9.69 -11.82
C ILE A 41 -10.83 -8.73 -12.92
N LEU A 42 -10.69 -9.12 -14.19
CA LEU A 42 -11.07 -8.28 -15.33
C LEU A 42 -12.58 -8.12 -15.53
N GLN A 43 -13.40 -8.98 -14.91
CA GLN A 43 -14.87 -8.82 -14.95
C GLN A 43 -15.32 -7.56 -14.21
N ASP A 44 -14.68 -7.24 -13.09
CA ASP A 44 -14.94 -6.02 -12.33
C ASP A 44 -13.68 -5.58 -11.58
N VAL A 45 -12.84 -4.85 -12.30
CA VAL A 45 -11.53 -4.39 -11.81
C VAL A 45 -11.66 -3.48 -10.61
N ASP A 46 -12.64 -2.59 -10.61
CA ASP A 46 -12.78 -1.59 -9.57
C ASP A 46 -13.36 -2.22 -8.30
N ALA A 47 -14.35 -3.12 -8.40
CA ALA A 47 -14.82 -3.88 -7.24
C ALA A 47 -13.72 -4.76 -6.63
N TYR A 48 -12.95 -5.47 -7.47
CA TYR A 48 -11.81 -6.26 -7.00
C TYR A 48 -10.82 -5.39 -6.21
N ARG A 49 -10.41 -4.25 -6.79
CA ARG A 49 -9.49 -3.32 -6.13
C ARG A 49 -10.04 -2.80 -4.80
N SER A 50 -11.29 -2.34 -4.78
CA SER A 50 -11.92 -1.82 -3.55
C SER A 50 -12.10 -2.88 -2.46
N SER A 51 -12.17 -4.16 -2.82
CA SER A 51 -12.19 -5.25 -1.83
C SER A 51 -10.82 -5.64 -1.28
N GLU A 52 -9.77 -5.60 -2.12
CA GLU A 52 -8.47 -6.20 -1.79
C GLU A 52 -7.37 -5.18 -1.46
N PHE A 53 -7.51 -3.91 -1.87
CA PHE A 53 -6.45 -2.89 -1.77
C PHE A 53 -6.93 -1.63 -1.03
N THR A 54 -7.61 -1.83 0.09
CA THR A 54 -8.09 -0.77 1.00
C THR A 54 -7.52 -0.96 2.41
N PRO A 55 -7.58 0.05 3.30
CA PRO A 55 -7.07 -0.08 4.67
C PRO A 55 -7.70 -1.23 5.45
N SER A 56 -8.99 -1.51 5.22
CA SER A 56 -9.69 -2.67 5.80
C SER A 56 -9.13 -4.03 5.33
N ALA A 57 -8.34 -4.04 4.25
CA ALA A 57 -7.62 -5.19 3.73
C ALA A 57 -6.18 -5.32 4.29
N LEU A 58 -5.78 -4.57 5.34
CA LEU A 58 -4.53 -4.76 6.08
C LEU A 58 -4.68 -5.51 7.42
N PRO A 59 -3.65 -6.24 7.89
CA PRO A 59 -3.65 -6.81 9.24
C PRO A 59 -3.86 -5.71 10.28
N GLY A 60 -4.68 -5.97 11.31
CA GLY A 60 -5.10 -4.93 12.25
C GLY A 60 -3.93 -4.24 12.98
N GLN A 61 -2.86 -4.98 13.28
CA GLN A 61 -1.64 -4.41 13.88
C GLN A 61 -0.94 -3.45 12.91
N VAL A 62 -0.79 -3.82 11.64
CA VAL A 62 -0.15 -2.99 10.62
C VAL A 62 -0.92 -1.69 10.42
N LEU A 63 -2.24 -1.78 10.24
CA LEU A 63 -3.10 -0.60 10.12
C LEU A 63 -2.98 0.32 11.34
N LYS A 64 -3.05 -0.26 12.54
CA LYS A 64 -2.93 0.51 13.80
C LYS A 64 -1.57 1.20 13.93
N THR A 65 -0.46 0.53 13.57
CA THR A 65 0.87 1.14 13.60
C THR A 65 0.93 2.35 12.68
N ILE A 66 0.43 2.25 11.45
CA ILE A 66 0.42 3.36 10.49
C ILE A 66 -0.44 4.51 11.01
N MET A 67 -1.68 4.24 11.42
CA MET A 67 -2.62 5.28 11.89
C MET A 67 -2.13 6.00 13.16
N ASN A 68 -1.41 5.30 14.04
CA ASN A 68 -0.85 5.91 15.24
C ASN A 68 0.34 6.83 14.94
N ALA A 69 1.11 6.52 13.89
CA ALA A 69 2.27 7.31 13.49
C ALA A 69 1.89 8.51 12.61
N ASP A 70 0.90 8.34 11.74
CA ASP A 70 0.43 9.39 10.84
C ASP A 70 -1.09 9.30 10.62
N SER A 71 -1.77 10.41 10.88
CA SER A 71 -3.21 10.57 10.62
C SER A 71 -3.51 11.57 9.50
N GLN A 72 -2.47 12.18 8.91
CA GLN A 72 -2.65 13.21 7.90
C GLN A 72 -2.97 12.57 6.54
N PRO A 73 -4.07 12.96 5.87
CA PRO A 73 -4.36 12.48 4.54
C PRO A 73 -3.34 13.00 3.52
N VAL A 74 -3.35 12.42 2.31
CA VAL A 74 -2.67 13.02 1.16
C VAL A 74 -3.49 14.20 0.61
N GLY A 75 -2.83 15.12 -0.10
CA GLY A 75 -3.40 16.37 -0.60
C GLY A 75 -4.21 16.25 -1.89
N PHE A 76 -4.82 15.10 -2.15
CA PHE A 76 -5.71 14.84 -3.28
C PHE A 76 -6.77 13.81 -2.88
N HIS A 77 -7.90 13.77 -3.58
CA HIS A 77 -8.82 12.64 -3.53
C HIS A 77 -8.42 11.59 -4.57
N ARG A 78 -8.12 12.04 -5.79
CA ARG A 78 -7.70 11.18 -6.91
C ARG A 78 -6.52 11.80 -7.65
N LEU A 79 -5.55 10.97 -8.05
CA LEU A 79 -4.40 11.39 -8.84
C LEU A 79 -4.21 10.43 -10.02
N LEU A 80 -4.11 11.00 -11.22
CA LEU A 80 -3.74 10.30 -12.45
C LEU A 80 -2.30 10.68 -12.81
N LEU A 81 -1.49 9.66 -13.07
CA LEU A 81 -0.09 9.82 -13.44
C LEU A 81 0.20 8.92 -14.65
N ASP A 82 0.72 9.52 -15.71
CA ASP A 82 1.22 8.76 -16.84
C ASP A 82 2.74 8.85 -16.86
N THR A 83 3.40 7.71 -17.08
CA THR A 83 4.85 7.66 -17.20
C THR A 83 5.30 6.89 -18.42
N TYR A 84 6.40 7.33 -19.01
CA TYR A 84 7.18 6.55 -19.96
C TYR A 84 8.33 5.87 -19.21
N THR A 85 8.43 4.54 -19.35
CA THR A 85 9.43 3.73 -18.67
C THR A 85 10.46 3.20 -19.65
N THR A 86 11.72 3.37 -19.30
CA THR A 86 12.84 2.66 -19.93
C THR A 86 13.40 1.68 -18.93
N SER A 87 13.52 0.41 -19.32
CA SER A 87 14.09 -0.65 -18.52
C SER A 87 15.29 -1.24 -19.26
N VAL A 88 16.46 -1.14 -18.65
CA VAL A 88 17.72 -1.68 -19.17
C VAL A 88 18.13 -2.86 -18.31
N GLU A 89 18.27 -4.03 -18.92
CA GLU A 89 18.81 -5.20 -18.22
C GLU A 89 20.26 -4.95 -17.80
N ASN A 90 20.63 -5.38 -16.60
CA ASN A 90 21.99 -5.21 -16.12
C ASN A 90 22.99 -5.92 -17.04
N GLY A 91 24.00 -5.19 -17.51
CA GLY A 91 24.92 -5.64 -18.57
C GLY A 91 24.52 -5.13 -19.97
N GLY A 92 23.41 -4.41 -20.10
CA GLY A 92 22.99 -3.74 -21.34
C GLY A 92 22.46 -4.68 -22.42
N ALA A 93 22.20 -5.95 -22.08
CA ALA A 93 21.81 -6.98 -23.03
C ALA A 93 20.45 -6.73 -23.69
N SER A 94 19.53 -6.05 -22.99
CA SER A 94 18.23 -5.68 -23.51
C SER A 94 17.75 -4.33 -22.99
N ILE A 95 17.11 -3.56 -23.87
CA ILE A 95 16.41 -2.32 -23.53
C ILE A 95 14.94 -2.51 -23.90
N LYS A 96 14.06 -2.22 -22.94
CA LYS A 96 12.61 -2.32 -23.11
C LYS A 96 11.98 -0.97 -22.78
N HIS A 97 10.92 -0.67 -23.51
CA HIS A 97 10.14 0.55 -23.32
C HIS A 97 8.70 0.21 -23.01
N PHE A 98 8.13 0.96 -22.07
CA PHE A 98 6.76 0.79 -21.63
C PHE A 98 6.10 2.15 -21.38
N THR A 99 4.78 2.14 -21.36
CA THR A 99 3.97 3.23 -20.82
C THR A 99 3.20 2.72 -19.61
N ASN A 100 3.12 3.52 -18.55
CA ASN A 100 2.24 3.28 -17.42
C ASN A 100 1.13 4.33 -17.39
N HIS A 101 -0.06 3.86 -17.05
CA HIS A 101 -1.18 4.70 -16.61
C HIS A 101 -1.53 4.31 -15.19
N ASP A 102 -1.33 5.23 -14.26
CA ASP A 102 -1.51 5.02 -12.84
C ASP A 102 -2.69 5.86 -12.33
N LEU A 103 -3.62 5.18 -11.64
CA LEU A 103 -4.69 5.80 -10.87
C LEU A 103 -4.39 5.59 -9.40
N TYR A 104 -4.26 6.67 -8.66
CA TYR A 104 -4.10 6.70 -7.20
C TYR A 104 -5.34 7.30 -6.54
N GLU A 105 -5.79 6.70 -5.45
CA GLU A 105 -6.92 7.17 -4.65
C GLU A 105 -6.56 7.24 -3.17
N ASN A 106 -7.01 8.30 -2.52
CA ASN A 106 -6.74 8.55 -1.11
C ASN A 106 -7.63 7.68 -0.22
N GLU A 107 -6.99 6.83 0.57
CA GLU A 107 -7.64 5.92 1.53
C GLU A 107 -7.56 6.43 2.98
N GLY A 108 -7.01 7.63 3.20
CA GLY A 108 -6.82 8.27 4.50
C GLY A 108 -5.56 7.81 5.24
N ASN A 109 -5.14 8.58 6.25
CA ASN A 109 -3.95 8.30 7.09
C ASN A 109 -2.66 8.06 6.27
N GLY A 110 -2.49 8.83 5.20
CA GLY A 110 -1.40 8.68 4.24
C GLY A 110 -1.47 7.42 3.37
N LEU A 111 -2.46 6.53 3.53
CA LEU A 111 -2.64 5.37 2.66
C LEU A 111 -3.24 5.77 1.32
N VAL A 112 -2.70 5.18 0.26
CA VAL A 112 -3.11 5.42 -1.13
C VAL A 112 -3.26 4.08 -1.83
N SER A 113 -4.45 3.81 -2.39
CA SER A 113 -4.66 2.67 -3.27
C SER A 113 -4.26 3.05 -4.69
N ALA A 114 -3.71 2.11 -5.45
CA ALA A 114 -3.28 2.33 -6.82
C ALA A 114 -3.73 1.21 -7.76
N LYS A 115 -4.05 1.60 -8.99
CA LYS A 115 -4.18 0.74 -10.16
C LYS A 115 -3.26 1.25 -11.24
N SER A 116 -2.26 0.46 -11.61
CA SER A 116 -1.31 0.76 -12.68
C SER A 116 -1.52 -0.20 -13.84
N THR A 117 -1.54 0.30 -15.07
CA THR A 117 -1.48 -0.55 -16.27
C THR A 117 -0.17 -0.33 -17.00
N LEU A 118 0.62 -1.39 -17.17
CA LEU A 118 1.86 -1.40 -17.92
C LEU A 118 1.58 -1.88 -19.35
N SER A 119 1.96 -1.08 -20.34
CA SER A 119 1.78 -1.39 -21.77
C SER A 119 3.09 -1.35 -22.54
N SER A 120 3.19 -2.13 -23.62
CA SER A 120 4.28 -2.05 -24.59
C SER A 120 3.70 -2.06 -26.00
N ASN A 121 4.08 -1.10 -26.83
CA ASN A 121 3.49 -0.89 -28.17
C ASN A 121 1.96 -0.89 -28.14
N ASP A 122 1.37 -0.12 -27.22
CA ASP A 122 -0.08 0.02 -27.01
C ASP A 122 -0.83 -1.26 -26.60
N ILE A 123 -0.12 -2.35 -26.32
CA ILE A 123 -0.69 -3.59 -25.80
C ILE A 123 -0.48 -3.62 -24.28
N GLN A 124 -1.58 -3.68 -23.52
CA GLN A 124 -1.52 -3.85 -22.07
C GLN A 124 -0.96 -5.24 -21.73
N LEU A 125 0.13 -5.26 -20.95
CA LEU A 125 0.82 -6.49 -20.58
C LEU A 125 0.47 -6.93 -19.16
N MET A 126 0.32 -5.96 -18.26
CA MET A 126 0.15 -6.21 -16.83
C MET A 126 -0.67 -5.11 -16.19
N MET A 127 -1.50 -5.50 -15.23
CA MET A 127 -2.09 -4.60 -14.26
C MET A 127 -1.40 -4.82 -12.91
N ILE A 128 -1.14 -3.74 -12.18
CA ILE A 128 -0.56 -3.79 -10.83
C ILE A 128 -1.54 -3.09 -9.90
N PHE A 129 -1.88 -3.77 -8.80
CA PHE A 129 -2.62 -3.17 -7.71
C PHE A 129 -1.71 -2.95 -6.52
N ASN A 130 -1.89 -1.83 -5.84
CA ASN A 130 -1.08 -1.47 -4.69
C ASN A 130 -1.92 -0.76 -3.62
N LEU A 131 -1.57 -0.97 -2.36
CA LEU A 131 -1.90 -0.09 -1.25
C LEU A 131 -0.57 0.29 -0.60
N SER A 132 -0.28 1.59 -0.57
CA SER A 132 0.98 2.12 -0.06
C SER A 132 0.75 3.26 0.92
N TYR A 133 1.70 3.45 1.82
CA TYR A 133 1.82 4.67 2.59
C TYR A 133 2.55 5.73 1.76
N ARG A 134 1.82 6.79 1.39
CA ARG A 134 2.24 7.98 0.61
C ARG A 134 2.94 7.65 -0.71
N ASN A 135 2.70 6.45 -1.24
CA ASN A 135 3.45 5.84 -2.35
C ASN A 135 4.97 5.80 -2.13
N ILE A 136 5.42 5.73 -0.88
CA ILE A 136 6.82 5.49 -0.49
C ILE A 136 7.01 4.01 -0.18
N TYR A 137 6.13 3.48 0.68
CA TYR A 137 6.20 2.12 1.20
C TYR A 137 4.95 1.33 0.81
N SER A 138 5.14 0.23 0.09
CA SER A 138 4.04 -0.68 -0.30
C SER A 138 3.68 -1.60 0.86
N VAL A 139 2.42 -1.53 1.31
CA VAL A 139 1.91 -2.38 2.40
C VAL A 139 1.20 -3.62 1.84
N ARG A 140 0.61 -3.53 0.65
CA ARG A 140 -0.05 -4.63 -0.04
C ARG A 140 0.06 -4.44 -1.55
N SER A 141 0.37 -5.50 -2.29
CA SER A 141 0.54 -5.41 -3.74
C SER A 141 0.24 -6.71 -4.46
N GLN A 142 -0.14 -6.60 -5.73
CA GLN A 142 -0.32 -7.74 -6.61
C GLN A 142 -0.06 -7.36 -8.06
N ASN A 143 0.63 -8.25 -8.76
CA ASN A 143 0.79 -8.17 -10.21
C ASN A 143 -0.18 -9.13 -10.90
N VAL A 144 -0.80 -8.65 -11.97
CA VAL A 144 -1.79 -9.36 -12.78
C VAL A 144 -1.32 -9.35 -14.24
N PRO A 145 -0.52 -10.34 -14.67
CA PRO A 145 -0.14 -10.48 -16.08
C PRO A 145 -1.37 -10.80 -16.91
N LEU A 146 -1.70 -9.96 -17.89
CA LEU A 146 -2.97 -10.05 -18.62
C LEU A 146 -3.03 -11.25 -19.59
N ASN A 147 -1.89 -11.85 -19.90
CA ASN A 147 -1.77 -13.05 -20.71
C ASN A 147 -1.75 -14.35 -19.88
N ALA A 148 -1.79 -14.28 -18.55
CA ALA A 148 -1.76 -15.44 -17.67
C ALA A 148 -3.17 -15.92 -17.31
N ALA A 149 -3.31 -17.22 -17.00
CA ALA A 149 -4.57 -17.77 -16.51
C ALA A 149 -4.94 -17.22 -15.11
N ASN A 150 -3.93 -17.05 -14.25
CA ASN A 150 -4.09 -16.57 -12.88
C ASN A 150 -3.15 -15.41 -12.58
N ALA A 151 -3.60 -14.50 -11.72
CA ALA A 151 -2.77 -13.45 -11.13
C ALA A 151 -1.72 -14.05 -10.19
N TYR A 152 -0.68 -13.28 -9.89
CA TYR A 152 0.25 -13.64 -8.82
C TYR A 152 -0.45 -13.52 -7.46
N GLY A 153 0.11 -14.20 -6.45
CA GLY A 153 -0.37 -14.06 -5.08
C GLY A 153 -0.23 -12.62 -4.60
N ILE A 154 -1.18 -12.15 -3.79
CA ILE A 154 -1.07 -10.86 -3.12
C ILE A 154 0.07 -10.96 -2.08
N ILE A 155 1.01 -10.02 -2.13
CA ILE A 155 2.04 -9.84 -1.11
C ILE A 155 1.56 -8.75 -0.16
N GLU A 156 1.67 -8.97 1.14
CA GLU A 156 1.35 -7.98 2.16
C GLU A 156 2.40 -7.93 3.25
N THR A 157 2.45 -6.77 3.91
CA THR A 157 3.12 -6.59 5.19
C THR A 157 2.29 -7.24 6.29
N HIS A 158 2.92 -8.18 7.01
CA HIS A 158 2.31 -8.88 8.15
C HIS A 158 2.66 -8.21 9.48
N LEU A 159 3.85 -7.61 9.57
CA LEU A 159 4.36 -6.94 10.76
C LEU A 159 5.17 -5.69 10.37
N LEU A 160 5.00 -4.61 11.14
CA LEU A 160 5.85 -3.43 11.14
C LEU A 160 6.60 -3.37 12.47
N SER A 161 7.89 -3.67 12.46
CA SER A 161 8.78 -3.56 13.63
C SER A 161 9.25 -2.13 13.86
N HIS A 162 9.38 -1.34 12.79
CA HIS A 162 9.69 0.09 12.85
C HIS A 162 8.94 0.83 11.73
N PHE A 163 8.42 2.02 12.02
CA PHE A 163 7.68 2.82 11.06
C PHE A 163 7.84 4.31 11.36
N ASP A 164 8.46 5.04 10.44
CA ASP A 164 8.55 6.50 10.48
C ASP A 164 7.50 7.16 9.57
N ALA A 165 6.74 8.10 10.13
CA ALA A 165 5.86 8.94 9.34
C ALA A 165 6.68 9.88 8.43
N ALA A 166 6.24 10.08 7.19
CA ALA A 166 6.97 10.90 6.20
C ALA A 166 7.13 12.38 6.60
N ALA A 167 6.32 12.85 7.55
CA ALA A 167 6.41 14.20 8.12
C ALA A 167 7.58 14.37 9.12
N MET A 168 8.29 13.29 9.47
CA MET A 168 9.29 13.29 10.53
C MET A 168 10.72 13.19 9.94
N GLY A 169 11.38 14.34 9.77
CA GLY A 169 12.84 14.41 9.64
C GLY A 169 13.42 14.36 8.21
N HIS A 170 14.75 14.24 8.16
CA HIS A 170 15.55 14.14 6.93
C HIS A 170 15.66 12.69 6.43
N GLU A 171 15.30 11.72 7.27
CA GLU A 171 15.37 10.29 6.96
C GLU A 171 14.09 9.61 7.46
N ILE A 172 13.64 8.61 6.73
CA ILE A 172 12.53 7.73 7.11
C ILE A 172 12.96 6.28 6.99
N MET A 173 12.56 5.45 7.95
CA MET A 173 12.82 4.03 7.95
C MET A 173 11.55 3.22 8.16
N TYR A 174 11.47 2.10 7.45
CA TYR A 174 10.46 1.06 7.60
C TYR A 174 11.19 -0.26 7.81
N SER A 175 10.89 -0.97 8.89
CA SER A 175 11.37 -2.33 9.14
C SER A 175 10.15 -3.23 9.25
N TYR A 176 10.10 -4.29 8.44
CA TYR A 176 8.86 -5.03 8.22
C TYR A 176 9.06 -6.48 7.79
N ASP A 177 8.08 -7.31 8.15
CA ASP A 177 7.96 -8.66 7.65
C ASP A 177 6.85 -8.71 6.60
N SER A 178 7.17 -9.28 5.44
CA SER A 178 6.24 -9.40 4.32
C SER A 178 6.19 -10.82 3.77
N GLY A 179 5.07 -11.16 3.15
CA GLY A 179 4.84 -12.47 2.55
C GLY A 179 3.51 -12.52 1.84
N TYR A 180 3.18 -13.69 1.29
CA TYR A 180 1.87 -13.84 0.67
C TYR A 180 0.76 -13.80 1.72
N VAL A 181 -0.44 -13.35 1.34
CA VAL A 181 -1.61 -13.29 2.25
C VAL A 181 -1.96 -14.66 2.86
N TRP A 182 -1.76 -15.74 2.10
CA TRP A 182 -2.03 -17.11 2.55
C TRP A 182 -0.89 -17.72 3.36
N GLN A 183 0.26 -17.06 3.43
CA GLN A 183 1.41 -17.52 4.18
C GLN A 183 1.16 -17.26 5.67
N THR A 184 1.51 -18.24 6.53
CA THR A 184 1.27 -18.15 7.98
C THR A 184 2.56 -18.09 8.81
N ARG A 185 3.72 -18.30 8.18
CA ARG A 185 5.04 -18.33 8.81
C ARG A 185 6.14 -18.10 7.78
N ASN A 186 7.38 -17.90 8.24
CA ASN A 186 8.57 -17.69 7.40
C ASN A 186 8.46 -16.45 6.50
N TYR A 187 7.87 -15.37 7.01
CA TYR A 187 7.82 -14.10 6.31
C TYR A 187 9.23 -13.59 6.04
N GLY A 188 9.41 -12.91 4.90
CA GLY A 188 10.67 -12.28 4.56
C GLY A 188 10.79 -10.95 5.29
N HIS A 189 11.86 -10.79 6.06
CA HIS A 189 12.20 -9.52 6.67
C HIS A 189 12.89 -8.61 5.66
N ALA A 190 12.49 -7.34 5.64
CA ALA A 190 13.11 -6.30 4.83
C ALA A 190 13.11 -4.96 5.57
N GLU A 191 14.05 -4.11 5.20
CA GLU A 191 14.09 -2.72 5.64
C GLU A 191 14.08 -1.81 4.42
N SER A 192 13.39 -0.68 4.55
CA SER A 192 13.42 0.40 3.57
C SER A 192 13.83 1.68 4.29
N LYS A 193 14.97 2.24 3.89
CA LYS A 193 15.49 3.50 4.42
C LYS A 193 15.48 4.52 3.29
N CYS A 194 14.85 5.67 3.50
CA CYS A 194 14.86 6.76 2.54
C CYS A 194 15.41 8.03 3.15
N VAL A 195 16.11 8.82 2.33
CA VAL A 195 16.76 10.07 2.73
C VAL A 195 16.23 11.19 1.85
N PHE A 196 15.73 12.26 2.47
CA PHE A 196 15.33 13.46 1.75
C PHE A 196 16.57 14.23 1.29
N GLY A 197 16.53 14.73 0.06
CA GLY A 197 17.63 15.47 -0.57
C GLY A 197 17.26 16.92 -0.86
N ARG A 198 17.66 17.40 -2.04
CA ARG A 198 17.46 18.80 -2.44
C ARG A 198 15.96 19.11 -2.55
N THR A 199 15.60 20.35 -2.27
CA THR A 199 14.28 20.90 -2.57
C THR A 199 14.34 21.67 -3.88
N PHE A 200 13.35 21.50 -4.75
CA PHE A 200 13.27 22.16 -6.05
C PHE A 200 11.82 22.34 -6.51
N ASP A 201 11.61 23.03 -7.64
CA ASP A 201 10.27 23.29 -8.16
C ASP A 201 9.71 22.04 -8.87
N ALA A 202 8.44 21.69 -8.59
CA ALA A 202 7.80 20.53 -9.19
C ALA A 202 7.74 20.58 -10.72
N SER A 203 7.77 21.78 -11.30
CA SER A 203 7.77 21.98 -12.76
C SER A 203 9.00 21.42 -13.47
N GLU A 204 10.11 21.17 -12.74
CA GLU A 204 11.28 20.45 -13.29
C GLU A 204 10.95 18.99 -13.64
N ILE A 205 9.97 18.38 -12.97
CA ILE A 205 9.51 17.01 -13.27
C ILE A 205 8.46 17.05 -14.38
N ASN A 206 7.42 17.86 -14.18
CA ASN A 206 6.36 18.09 -15.15
C ASN A 206 5.62 19.40 -14.80
N PRO A 207 5.39 20.31 -15.76
CA PRO A 207 4.78 21.62 -15.50
C PRO A 207 3.34 21.57 -14.96
N ALA A 208 2.65 20.44 -15.07
CA ALA A 208 1.32 20.25 -14.47
C ALA A 208 1.38 20.01 -12.95
N ILE A 209 2.55 19.66 -12.41
CA ILE A 209 2.73 19.45 -10.97
C ILE A 209 3.02 20.81 -10.31
N GLN A 210 2.30 21.09 -9.23
CA GLN A 210 2.37 22.37 -8.52
C GLN A 210 3.09 22.23 -7.18
N GLY A 211 3.86 23.25 -6.81
CA GLY A 211 4.49 23.36 -5.49
C GLY A 211 5.97 22.95 -5.50
N SER A 212 6.51 22.75 -4.30
CA SER A 212 7.86 22.23 -4.11
C SER A 212 7.88 20.71 -4.09
N VAL A 213 9.03 20.16 -4.48
CA VAL A 213 9.34 18.75 -4.34
C VAL A 213 10.69 18.58 -3.66
N ARG A 214 10.88 17.43 -3.03
CA ARG A 214 12.16 17.02 -2.45
C ARG A 214 12.61 15.72 -3.08
N ASP A 215 13.90 15.62 -3.41
CA ASP A 215 14.49 14.31 -3.72
C ASP A 215 14.26 13.37 -2.54
N LEU A 216 13.98 12.10 -2.83
CA LEU A 216 13.79 11.04 -1.85
C LEU A 216 14.44 9.76 -2.36
N ASP A 217 15.66 9.49 -1.90
CA ASP A 217 16.41 8.31 -2.29
C ASP A 217 16.18 7.20 -1.28
N CYS A 218 15.64 6.07 -1.73
CA CYS A 218 15.32 4.93 -0.90
C CYS A 218 16.21 3.73 -1.22
N HIS A 219 16.63 3.01 -0.19
CA HIS A 219 17.30 1.72 -0.29
C HIS A 219 16.44 0.67 0.39
N VAL A 220 16.22 -0.46 -0.28
CA VAL A 220 15.55 -1.63 0.29
C VAL A 220 16.60 -2.71 0.52
N SER A 221 16.72 -3.19 1.74
CA SER A 221 17.61 -4.28 2.13
C SER A 221 16.80 -5.51 2.55
N ASN A 222 17.39 -6.69 2.38
CA ASN A 222 16.85 -7.93 2.91
C ASN A 222 17.31 -8.17 4.36
N GLN A 223 16.84 -9.24 4.97
CA GLN A 223 17.20 -9.67 6.34
C GLN A 223 18.71 -9.80 6.63
N ASN A 224 19.56 -9.91 5.60
CA ASN A 224 21.02 -10.01 5.74
C ASN A 224 21.70 -8.63 5.63
N GLY A 225 20.92 -7.53 5.58
CA GLY A 225 21.44 -6.18 5.35
C GLY A 225 21.89 -5.90 3.91
N VAL A 226 21.67 -6.83 2.98
CA VAL A 226 22.08 -6.65 1.58
C VAL A 226 21.04 -5.78 0.87
N VAL A 227 21.48 -4.66 0.31
CA VAL A 227 20.62 -3.78 -0.52
C VAL A 227 20.22 -4.52 -1.79
N ILE A 228 18.93 -4.74 -1.95
CA ILE A 228 18.33 -5.44 -3.10
C ILE A 228 17.69 -4.49 -4.11
N SER A 229 17.41 -3.24 -3.70
CA SER A 229 16.87 -2.21 -4.59
C SER A 229 17.29 -0.82 -4.12
N ASN A 230 17.61 0.04 -5.08
CA ASN A 230 17.78 1.48 -4.89
C ASN A 230 16.68 2.16 -5.70
N GLU A 231 16.01 3.14 -5.12
CA GLU A 231 14.90 3.85 -5.75
C GLU A 231 15.14 5.35 -5.62
N HIS A 232 15.05 6.05 -6.75
CA HIS A 232 15.02 7.49 -6.77
C HIS A 232 13.57 7.94 -6.90
N ARG A 233 13.08 8.63 -5.87
CA ARG A 233 11.73 9.18 -5.81
C ARG A 233 11.80 10.69 -5.63
N VAL A 234 10.68 11.34 -5.90
CA VAL A 234 10.47 12.75 -5.56
C VAL A 234 9.22 12.86 -4.70
N TYR A 235 9.36 13.46 -3.53
CA TYR A 235 8.24 13.71 -2.63
C TYR A 235 7.60 15.06 -2.96
N LEU A 236 6.32 15.05 -3.30
CA LEU A 236 5.58 16.25 -3.64
C LEU A 236 4.97 16.85 -2.36
N ASP A 237 5.56 17.92 -1.84
CA ASP A 237 5.20 18.44 -0.51
C ASP A 237 3.72 18.84 -0.42
N ARG A 238 3.20 19.46 -1.48
CA ARG A 238 1.79 19.86 -1.58
C ARG A 238 0.83 18.68 -1.49
N TYR A 239 1.19 17.55 -2.08
CA TYR A 239 0.32 16.38 -2.18
C TYR A 239 0.59 15.34 -1.09
N GLY A 240 1.71 15.46 -0.37
CA GLY A 240 2.12 14.50 0.64
C GLY A 240 2.34 13.09 0.08
N PHE A 241 2.88 13.00 -1.14
CA PHE A 241 2.93 11.79 -1.96
C PHE A 241 4.23 11.72 -2.76
N ALA A 242 4.80 10.52 -2.93
CA ALA A 242 6.03 10.32 -3.70
C ALA A 242 5.77 9.76 -5.11
N ILE A 243 6.51 10.24 -6.10
CA ILE A 243 6.58 9.65 -7.45
C ILE A 243 7.91 8.92 -7.60
N LEU A 244 7.87 7.69 -8.13
CA LEU A 244 9.08 6.95 -8.49
C LEU A 244 9.62 7.44 -9.85
N LEU A 245 10.88 7.87 -9.88
CA LEU A 245 11.56 8.34 -11.08
C LEU A 245 12.67 7.39 -11.54
N GLY A 246 13.20 6.56 -10.64
CA GLY A 246 14.19 5.55 -10.98
C GLY A 246 14.20 4.38 -10.01
N ARG A 247 14.57 3.20 -10.50
CA ARG A 247 14.79 2.00 -9.69
C ARG A 247 15.93 1.18 -10.27
N LYS A 248 16.88 0.81 -9.42
CA LYS A 248 17.97 -0.10 -9.77
C LYS A 248 18.00 -1.29 -8.82
N ASN A 249 17.99 -2.49 -9.38
CA ASN A 249 18.14 -3.74 -8.63
C ASN A 249 19.12 -4.68 -9.35
N ALA A 250 19.23 -5.92 -8.87
CA ALA A 250 20.14 -6.91 -9.45
C ALA A 250 19.80 -7.33 -10.89
N ALA A 251 18.56 -7.13 -11.35
CA ALA A 251 18.13 -7.51 -12.69
C ALA A 251 18.22 -6.35 -13.70
N GLN A 252 17.88 -5.13 -13.28
CA GLN A 252 17.65 -4.03 -14.20
C GLN A 252 17.83 -2.65 -13.57
N ASP A 253 18.09 -1.69 -14.45
CA ASP A 253 18.02 -0.25 -14.22
C ASP A 253 16.79 0.30 -14.94
N ILE A 254 15.90 0.96 -14.20
CA ILE A 254 14.61 1.43 -14.68
C ILE A 254 14.52 2.93 -14.43
N THR A 255 14.14 3.68 -15.47
CA THR A 255 13.84 5.11 -15.37
C THR A 255 12.40 5.37 -15.74
N PHE A 256 11.75 6.27 -15.01
CA PHE A 256 10.37 6.71 -15.24
C PHE A 256 10.37 8.20 -15.54
N LYS A 257 9.80 8.58 -16.68
CA LYS A 257 9.58 9.97 -17.06
C LYS A 257 8.10 10.29 -16.96
N VAL A 258 7.73 11.29 -16.16
CA VAL A 258 6.34 11.74 -16.05
C VAL A 258 5.90 12.45 -17.34
N THR A 259 4.89 11.90 -18.00
CA THR A 259 4.34 12.45 -19.25
C THR A 259 3.03 13.20 -19.01
N SER A 260 2.26 12.82 -17.98
CA SER A 260 1.02 13.48 -17.60
C SER A 260 0.83 13.43 -16.08
N PHE A 261 0.22 14.47 -15.52
CA PHE A 261 -0.14 14.54 -14.11
C PHE A 261 -1.45 15.30 -13.96
N LYS A 262 -2.39 14.73 -13.20
CA LYS A 262 -3.64 15.39 -12.81
C LYS A 262 -4.04 14.95 -11.41
N ALA A 263 -4.30 15.91 -10.53
CA ALA A 263 -4.80 15.65 -9.17
C ALA A 263 -6.09 16.45 -8.94
N ASP A 264 -7.10 15.78 -8.39
CA ASP A 264 -8.42 16.32 -8.04
C ASP A 264 -8.63 16.24 -6.52
#